data_AF-A0A2V7I4P6-F1
#
_entry.id   AF-A0A2V7I4P6-F1
#
_cell.length_a   1.000
_cell.length_b   1.000
_cell.length_c   1.000
_cell.angle_alpha   90.00
_cell.angle_beta   90.00
_cell.angle_gamma   90.00
#
_symmetry.space_group_name_H-M   'P 1'
#
loop_
_entity.id
_entity.type
_entity.pdbx_description
1 polymer ?
#
loop_
_entity_poly.entity_id
_entity_poly.type
_entity_poly.pdbx_seq_one_letter_code
_entity_poly.pdbx_strand_id
1 'polypeptide(L)'
;MNETLYLKQMELGPMQNFVYLIGDPETRECVVVDPAWDIDAILNTVAADGMRLRGALVTHTHPDHVGGHLFGFDIPGVEDLLAKAPAKVYVHNAEREFLHGFGSDLVKVDGGDTIQVGRVTVTF
;
A
#
# COMPACT_ATOMS: atom_id res chain seq x y z
N MET A 1 10.56 17.44 19.50
CA MET A 1 10.88 16.01 19.29
C MET A 1 10.80 15.79 17.80
N ASN A 2 11.84 15.26 17.15
CA ASN A 2 11.70 14.87 15.74
C ASN A 2 10.71 13.71 15.68
N GLU A 3 9.69 13.81 14.84
CA GLU A 3 8.82 12.69 14.55
C GLU A 3 9.65 11.58 13.92
N THR A 4 9.60 10.38 14.49
CA THR A 4 10.38 9.22 14.03
C THR A 4 9.60 8.34 13.06
N LEU A 5 8.29 8.52 12.97
CA LEU A 5 7.39 7.72 12.15
C LEU A 5 6.26 8.60 11.61
N TYR A 6 6.09 8.59 10.30
CA TYR A 6 4.90 9.09 9.64
C TYR A 6 3.88 7.95 9.60
N LEU A 7 2.74 8.15 10.25
CA LEU A 7 1.63 7.19 10.25
C LEU A 7 0.33 7.95 10.01
N LYS A 8 -0.43 7.52 9.00
CA LYS A 8 -1.76 8.05 8.72
C LYS A 8 -2.72 6.93 8.39
N GLN A 9 -3.89 6.91 9.03
CA GLN A 9 -4.98 6.01 8.76
C GLN A 9 -6.05 6.74 7.94
N MET A 10 -6.60 6.05 6.94
CA MET A 10 -7.60 6.58 6.03
C MET A 10 -8.74 5.57 5.94
N GLU A 11 -9.95 5.94 6.36
CA GLU A 11 -11.14 5.13 6.09
C GLU A 11 -11.58 5.38 4.65
N LEU A 12 -11.42 4.38 3.79
CA LEU A 12 -11.70 4.50 2.36
C LEU A 12 -12.67 3.39 1.94
N GLY A 13 -13.76 3.79 1.28
CA GLY A 13 -14.82 2.88 0.92
C GLY A 13 -15.74 2.49 2.10
N PRO A 14 -16.62 1.51 1.90
CA PRO A 14 -17.54 1.01 2.92
C PRO A 14 -16.84 0.04 3.90
N MET A 15 -17.63 -0.59 4.78
CA MET A 15 -17.21 -1.70 5.65
C MET A 15 -16.13 -1.37 6.69
N GLN A 16 -15.92 -0.09 7.01
CA GLN A 16 -14.86 0.35 7.93
C GLN A 16 -13.48 -0.13 7.46
N ASN A 17 -13.26 -0.12 6.15
CA ASN A 17 -11.98 -0.50 5.57
C ASN A 17 -10.97 0.65 5.75
N PHE A 18 -9.76 0.29 6.21
CA PHE A 18 -8.72 1.25 6.54
C PHE A 18 -7.45 1.00 5.74
N VAL A 19 -7.04 2.05 5.04
CA VAL A 19 -5.75 2.15 4.37
C VAL A 19 -4.79 2.90 5.27
N TYR A 20 -3.54 2.44 5.34
CA TYR A 20 -2.52 3.08 6.16
C TYR A 20 -1.36 3.59 5.30
N LEU A 21 -0.87 4.78 5.59
CA LEU A 21 0.40 5.29 5.08
C LEU A 21 1.42 5.21 6.22
N ILE A 22 2.55 4.55 5.94
CA ILE A 22 3.64 4.35 6.91
C ILE A 22 4.94 4.85 6.26
N GLY A 23 5.72 5.66 6.96
CA GLY A 23 6.93 6.21 6.37
C GLY A 23 7.85 6.97 7.31
N ASP A 24 8.88 7.56 6.71
CA ASP A 24 9.88 8.36 7.40
C ASP A 24 9.69 9.84 7.07
N PRO A 25 9.34 10.68 8.07
CA PRO A 25 9.06 12.10 7.83
C PRO A 25 10.32 12.90 7.46
N GLU A 26 11.54 12.40 7.70
CA GLU A 26 12.77 13.11 7.30
C GLU A 26 13.12 12.87 5.82
N THR A 27 13.11 11.61 5.37
CA THR A 27 13.37 11.29 3.94
C THR A 27 12.15 11.52 3.06
N ARG A 28 10.98 11.72 3.67
CA ARG A 28 9.69 11.92 3.01
C ARG A 28 9.27 10.73 2.17
N GLU A 29 9.77 9.53 2.47
CA GLU A 29 9.35 8.30 1.82
C GLU A 29 8.26 7.60 2.62
N CYS A 30 7.29 7.00 1.93
CA CYS A 30 6.25 6.19 2.56
C CYS A 30 5.85 4.99 1.70
N VAL A 31 5.17 4.06 2.35
CA VAL A 31 4.45 2.94 1.74
C VAL A 31 2.99 3.00 2.14
N VAL A 32 2.13 2.44 1.30
CA VAL A 32 0.69 2.26 1.58
C VAL A 32 0.41 0.81 1.96
N VAL A 33 -0.47 0.57 2.92
CA VAL A 33 -0.96 -0.77 3.28
C VAL A 33 -2.35 -0.94 2.69
N ASP A 34 -2.56 -2.04 1.96
CA ASP A 34 -3.84 -2.44 1.35
C ASP A 34 -4.51 -1.33 0.51
N PRO A 35 -3.86 -0.86 -0.57
CA PRO A 35 -4.41 0.23 -1.38
C PRO A 35 -5.64 -0.23 -2.17
N ALA A 36 -6.82 0.18 -1.73
CA ALA A 36 -8.09 -0.08 -2.39
C ALA A 36 -9.08 1.10 -2.27
N TRP A 37 -10.19 0.99 -3.00
CA TRP A 37 -11.35 1.89 -3.03
C TRP A 37 -11.11 3.25 -3.68
N ASP A 38 -10.21 4.08 -3.15
CA ASP A 38 -9.99 5.44 -3.66
C ASP A 38 -8.48 5.75 -3.76
N ILE A 39 -7.89 5.28 -4.87
CA ILE A 39 -6.46 5.46 -5.16
C ILE A 39 -6.08 6.94 -5.31
N ASP A 40 -6.99 7.78 -5.81
CA ASP A 40 -6.71 9.21 -5.93
C ASP A 40 -6.67 9.88 -4.56
N ALA A 41 -7.56 9.53 -3.63
CA ALA A 41 -7.49 10.02 -2.26
C ALA A 41 -6.17 9.62 -1.57
N ILE A 42 -5.71 8.38 -1.77
CA ILE A 42 -4.41 7.91 -1.26
C ILE A 42 -3.26 8.78 -1.81
N LEU A 43 -3.17 8.91 -3.13
CA LEU A 43 -2.08 9.66 -3.79
C LEU A 43 -2.13 11.16 -3.47
N ASN A 44 -3.33 11.74 -3.42
CA ASN A 44 -3.52 13.14 -3.03
C ASN A 44 -3.10 13.38 -1.58
N THR A 45 -3.37 12.43 -0.68
CA THR A 45 -2.94 12.54 0.72
C THR A 45 -1.41 12.48 0.82
N VAL A 46 -0.79 11.50 0.15
CA VAL A 46 0.68 11.41 0.05
C VAL A 46 1.27 12.73 -0.45
N ALA A 47 0.71 13.31 -1.51
CA ALA A 47 1.18 14.56 -2.08
C ALA A 47 0.96 15.77 -1.15
N ALA A 48 -0.21 15.88 -0.52
CA ALA A 48 -0.56 16.96 0.39
C ALA A 48 0.32 16.97 1.64
N ASP A 49 0.68 15.78 2.13
CA ASP A 49 1.62 15.64 3.25
C ASP A 49 3.08 15.81 2.82
N GLY A 50 3.35 16.02 1.52
CA GLY A 50 4.68 16.18 0.94
C GLY A 50 5.55 14.94 1.04
N MET A 51 4.93 13.76 1.01
CA MET A 51 5.56 12.45 1.01
C MET A 51 5.69 11.91 -0.42
N ARG A 52 6.51 10.88 -0.60
CA ARG A 52 6.71 10.15 -1.85
C ARG A 52 6.44 8.68 -1.63
N LEU A 53 5.47 8.15 -2.36
CA LEU A 53 5.14 6.73 -2.32
C LEU A 53 6.26 5.90 -2.95
N ARG A 54 6.68 4.82 -2.28
CA ARG A 54 7.73 3.90 -2.75
C ARG A 54 7.23 2.48 -2.95
N GLY A 55 6.14 2.12 -2.28
CA GLY A 55 5.60 0.78 -2.36
C GLY A 55 4.21 0.64 -1.75
N ALA A 56 3.60 -0.50 -2.00
CA ALA A 56 2.40 -0.99 -1.39
C ALA A 56 2.70 -2.29 -0.63
N LEU A 57 2.17 -2.43 0.57
CA LEU A 57 2.21 -3.65 1.37
C LEU A 57 0.82 -4.27 1.30
N VAL A 58 0.73 -5.49 0.78
CA VAL A 58 -0.51 -6.26 0.73
C VAL A 58 -0.51 -7.24 1.89
N THR A 59 -1.45 -7.06 2.81
CA THR A 59 -1.60 -7.94 3.98
C THR A 59 -2.16 -9.30 3.57
N HIS A 60 -3.19 -9.29 2.72
CA HIS A 60 -3.84 -10.47 2.14
C HIS A 60 -4.65 -10.05 0.90
N THR A 61 -5.07 -11.03 0.10
CA THR A 61 -5.50 -10.78 -1.27
C THR A 61 -7.02 -10.68 -1.46
N HIS A 62 -7.72 -10.08 -0.50
CA HIS A 62 -9.17 -9.90 -0.62
C HIS A 62 -9.49 -8.64 -1.48
N PRO A 63 -10.54 -8.65 -2.32
CA PRO A 63 -10.79 -7.57 -3.29
C PRO A 63 -10.94 -6.16 -2.70
N ASP A 64 -11.42 -6.03 -1.47
CA ASP A 64 -11.53 -4.74 -0.78
C ASP A 64 -10.19 -4.23 -0.21
N HIS A 65 -9.11 -5.03 -0.27
CA HIS A 65 -7.75 -4.63 0.14
C HIS A 65 -6.80 -4.41 -1.04
N VAL A 66 -7.03 -5.13 -2.16
CA VAL A 66 -6.14 -5.07 -3.33
C VAL A 66 -6.81 -4.57 -4.61
N GLY A 67 -8.10 -4.29 -4.56
CA GLY A 67 -8.94 -4.06 -5.73
C GLY A 67 -9.44 -5.36 -6.36
N GLY A 68 -10.44 -5.27 -7.22
CA GLY A 68 -11.09 -6.41 -7.86
C GLY A 68 -12.59 -6.24 -7.92
N HIS A 69 -13.34 -7.34 -7.86
CA HIS A 69 -14.80 -7.31 -7.94
C HIS A 69 -15.44 -7.86 -6.67
N LEU A 70 -16.32 -7.08 -6.05
CA LEU A 70 -17.01 -7.47 -4.81
C LEU A 70 -18.43 -6.89 -4.78
N PHE A 71 -19.41 -7.72 -4.38
CA PHE A 71 -20.83 -7.34 -4.28
C PHE A 71 -21.43 -6.67 -5.53
N GLY A 72 -20.92 -6.98 -6.73
CA GLY A 72 -21.40 -6.40 -7.99
C GLY A 72 -20.73 -5.08 -8.38
N PHE A 73 -19.68 -4.65 -7.67
CA PHE A 73 -18.91 -3.44 -7.94
C PHE A 73 -17.45 -3.76 -8.22
N ASP A 74 -16.85 -3.00 -9.13
CA ASP A 74 -15.41 -2.98 -9.33
C ASP A 74 -14.77 -2.01 -8.33
N ILE A 75 -13.74 -2.48 -7.64
CA ILE A 75 -13.00 -1.76 -6.62
C ILE A 75 -11.62 -1.43 -7.21
N PRO A 76 -11.27 -0.14 -7.37
CA PRO A 76 -9.92 0.25 -7.72
C PRO A 76 -8.93 -0.21 -6.66
N GLY A 77 -7.73 -0.61 -7.05
CA GLY A 77 -6.74 -1.11 -6.09
C GLY A 77 -5.29 -1.03 -6.55
N VAL A 78 -4.55 -2.12 -6.33
CA VAL A 78 -3.11 -2.19 -6.60
C VAL A 78 -2.80 -1.92 -8.07
N GLU A 79 -3.64 -2.40 -9.00
CA GLU A 79 -3.42 -2.19 -10.44
C GLU A 79 -3.56 -0.70 -10.81
N ASP A 80 -4.62 -0.06 -10.33
CA ASP A 80 -4.86 1.38 -10.52
C ASP A 80 -3.76 2.23 -9.87
N LEU A 81 -3.26 1.80 -8.69
CA LEU A 81 -2.13 2.46 -8.03
C LEU A 81 -0.89 2.44 -8.91
N LEU A 82 -0.52 1.27 -9.44
CA LEU A 82 0.65 1.11 -10.30
C LEU A 82 0.52 1.83 -11.64
N ALA A 83 -0.70 1.96 -12.16
CA ALA A 83 -0.96 2.76 -13.36
C ALA A 83 -0.72 4.26 -13.14
N LYS A 84 -0.83 4.75 -11.90
CA LYS A 84 -0.72 6.17 -11.55
C LYS A 84 0.62 6.56 -10.91
N ALA A 85 1.26 5.64 -10.20
CA ALA A 85 2.50 5.91 -9.48
C ALA A 85 3.46 4.71 -9.52
N PRO A 86 4.76 4.93 -9.76
CA PRO A 86 5.75 3.86 -9.68
C PRO A 86 5.88 3.39 -8.23
N ALA A 87 5.56 2.12 -7.98
CA ALA A 87 5.63 1.51 -6.66
C ALA A 87 6.03 0.03 -6.77
N LYS A 88 6.69 -0.48 -5.74
CA LYS A 88 6.84 -1.93 -5.54
C LYS A 88 5.64 -2.48 -4.78
N VAL A 89 5.19 -3.68 -5.10
CA VAL A 89 4.14 -4.36 -4.36
C VAL A 89 4.75 -5.49 -3.56
N TYR A 90 4.73 -5.38 -2.24
CA TYR A 90 5.21 -6.41 -1.32
C TYR A 90 4.02 -7.25 -0.88
N VAL A 91 4.10 -8.56 -1.09
CA VAL A 91 3.03 -9.49 -0.74
C VAL A 91 3.63 -10.78 -0.19
N HIS A 92 2.98 -11.36 0.81
CA HIS A 92 3.44 -12.61 1.39
C HIS A 92 3.53 -13.71 0.33
N ASN A 93 4.54 -14.57 0.39
CA ASN A 93 4.76 -15.61 -0.61
C ASN A 93 3.55 -16.56 -0.77
N ALA A 94 2.85 -16.85 0.33
CA ALA A 94 1.61 -17.63 0.34
C ALA A 94 0.42 -16.93 -0.35
N GLU A 95 0.41 -15.59 -0.37
CA GLU A 95 -0.67 -14.80 -0.96
C GLU A 95 -0.42 -14.48 -2.44
N ARG A 96 0.83 -14.62 -2.91
CA ARG A 96 1.24 -14.26 -4.28
C ARG A 96 0.28 -14.80 -5.33
N GLU A 97 -0.08 -16.08 -5.24
CA GLU A 97 -0.78 -16.77 -6.31
C GLU A 97 -2.18 -16.20 -6.54
N PHE A 98 -2.79 -15.60 -5.52
CA PHE A 98 -4.10 -14.96 -5.59
C PHE A 98 -4.03 -13.54 -6.16
N LEU A 99 -2.85 -12.91 -6.14
CA LEU A 99 -2.64 -11.55 -6.62
C LEU A 99 -2.31 -11.59 -8.12
N HIS A 100 -3.36 -11.71 -8.95
CA HIS A 100 -3.26 -11.88 -10.40
C HIS A 100 -3.03 -10.54 -11.14
N GLY A 101 -2.28 -10.56 -12.26
CA GLY A 101 -2.17 -9.40 -13.15
C GLY A 101 -0.93 -8.52 -12.97
N PHE A 102 -0.09 -8.79 -11.96
CA PHE A 102 1.04 -7.93 -11.62
C PHE A 102 2.39 -8.48 -12.13
N GLY A 103 3.13 -7.64 -12.86
CA GLY A 103 4.41 -7.95 -13.50
C GLY A 103 5.63 -7.94 -12.56
N SER A 104 6.78 -7.45 -13.04
CA SER A 104 8.09 -7.48 -12.35
C SER A 104 8.18 -6.66 -11.07
N ASP A 105 7.20 -5.80 -10.78
CA ASP A 105 7.20 -4.89 -9.63
C ASP A 105 6.68 -5.53 -8.34
N LEU A 106 6.37 -6.82 -8.38
CA LEU A 106 5.94 -7.61 -7.23
C LEU A 106 7.12 -8.27 -6.54
N VAL A 107 7.28 -7.98 -5.25
CA VAL A 107 8.28 -8.55 -4.36
C VAL A 107 7.58 -9.52 -3.39
N LYS A 108 7.95 -10.79 -3.46
CA LYS A 108 7.52 -11.79 -2.48
C LYS A 108 8.31 -11.60 -1.19
N VAL A 109 7.62 -11.70 -0.06
CA VAL A 109 8.21 -11.66 1.28
C VAL A 109 7.70 -12.83 2.11
N ASP A 110 8.47 -13.27 3.09
CA ASP A 110 8.07 -14.20 4.13
C ASP A 110 8.10 -13.51 5.51
N GLY A 111 7.47 -14.11 6.52
CA GLY A 111 7.51 -13.59 7.88
C GLY A 111 8.95 -13.43 8.40
N GLY A 112 9.25 -12.27 8.96
CA GLY A 112 10.57 -11.86 9.42
C GLY A 112 11.42 -11.13 8.38
N ASP A 113 11.01 -11.09 7.12
CA ASP A 113 11.66 -10.24 6.11
C ASP A 113 11.52 -8.77 6.46
N THR A 114 12.46 -7.96 5.98
CA THR A 114 12.46 -6.53 6.26
C THR A 114 12.63 -5.69 5.00
N ILE A 115 12.01 -4.52 5.01
CA ILE A 115 12.24 -3.45 4.03
C ILE A 115 12.60 -2.16 4.74
N GLN A 116 13.28 -1.28 4.00
CA GLN A 116 13.59 0.08 4.44
C GLN A 116 12.67 1.07 3.73
N VAL A 117 12.04 1.94 4.51
CA VAL A 117 11.27 3.10 4.05
C VAL A 117 11.94 4.33 4.62
N GLY A 118 12.86 4.93 3.87
CA GLY A 118 13.79 5.89 4.44
C GLY A 118 14.63 5.26 5.57
N ARG A 119 14.50 5.82 6.77
CA ARG A 119 15.14 5.31 8.01
C ARG A 119 14.25 4.37 8.83
N VAL A 120 13.02 4.12 8.38
CA VAL A 120 12.06 3.24 9.07
C VAL A 120 12.20 1.82 8.53
N THR A 121 12.49 0.87 9.42
CA THR A 121 12.44 -0.56 9.12
C THR A 121 11.02 -1.08 9.30
N VAL A 122 10.48 -1.72 8.27
CA VAL A 122 9.23 -2.48 8.36
C VAL A 122 9.57 -3.97 8.29
N THR A 123 9.06 -4.75 9.23
CA THR A 123 9.20 -6.21 9.28
C THR A 123 7.85 -6.85 8.97
N PHE A 124 7.86 -7.85 8.08
CA PHE A 124 6.67 -8.61 7.69
C PHE A 124 6.40 -9.78 8.65
#